data_AF-A0A7D8UUF0-F1
#
_entry.id   AF-A0A7D8UUF0-F1
#
_cell.length_a   1.000
_cell.length_b   1.000
_cell.length_c   1.000
_cell.angle_alpha   90.00
_cell.angle_beta   90.00
_cell.angle_gamma   90.00
#
_symmetry.space_group_name_H-M   'P 1'
#
loop_
_entity.id
_entity.type
_entity.pdbx_description
1 polymer ?
#
loop_
_entity_poly.entity_id
_entity_poly.type
_entity_poly.pdbx_seq_one_letter_code
_entity_poly.pdbx_strand_id
1 'polypeptide(L)'
;MLFAVFQLPCLLIGLNVVLGTQLASAKIPNIVFIITDDQDLHLDSLEYMPRVQKYLTNEGTFYKRHYCTVALCCPSRVNLWTGKAAHNTNVTDVLPPYGGYPKFVNRGYNTDYLPVWLQKAGYNTYYTGKLFNSHTIENYNNPVAGGFTGSDFLLDPYTYSYYNASLSRNGEKPISYPGQYSPDVVAEKAFGFLEEAISDEKPFFLAIAPIAPHSDVQMGKHQFSEPKYAPRHAHLFKDYKIPRTKNFNPDMPSGANWIAKLPQLNDTVIEYNDEFGRARLRALQSVDEMVEGVVQRLTDNGILDYTYIFYTSDNGFHISQHRMHPGKTCGYETDINIPLIVRGPGVGVGKVLDAVTSHTDLAPTLLKIAGAELRDDFDGLPIPFTEEEKSKTEHVNVEYWGRGIPEGKYGSEGGGGFTIYANNTYKALRLIGDTYNLYYSVWCTNETELYDMTRDPDQMHNLAVPEQLSSEYKISGRNIRDVVARLDALMMVLKSCKASSCTDPWKVLHPQGDVSDLPSALSSRLDNFYEQQPKVSFSKCELGFIVESEGPQIPFVFGQGANHGGFPWQESSENQNPLGYRQDWSIWT
;
A
#
# COMPACT_ATOMS: atom_id res chain seq x y z
N MET A 1 -82.56 44.88 31.60
CA MET A 1 -82.63 43.56 32.27
C MET A 1 -82.17 42.52 31.26
N LEU A 2 -80.88 42.20 31.25
CA LEU A 2 -80.22 41.07 31.92
C LEU A 2 -80.36 39.73 31.16
N PHE A 3 -79.24 39.43 30.48
CA PHE A 3 -78.67 38.22 29.88
C PHE A 3 -79.23 36.84 30.25
N ALA A 4 -79.29 35.94 29.25
CA ALA A 4 -78.38 34.79 29.12
C ALA A 4 -78.58 34.06 27.78
N VAL A 5 -77.49 33.79 27.07
CA VAL A 5 -77.41 33.03 25.81
C VAL A 5 -76.81 31.65 26.12
N PHE A 6 -77.47 30.57 25.68
CA PHE A 6 -76.96 29.20 25.69
C PHE A 6 -76.46 28.83 24.28
N GLN A 7 -75.22 28.37 24.16
CA GLN A 7 -74.66 27.75 22.96
C GLN A 7 -74.36 26.25 23.21
N LEU A 8 -74.74 25.43 22.23
CA LEU A 8 -74.55 23.98 22.15
C LEU A 8 -73.07 23.58 21.91
N PRO A 9 -72.65 22.35 22.30
CA PRO A 9 -71.29 21.86 22.08
C PRO A 9 -71.11 21.21 20.70
N CYS A 10 -70.03 21.56 20.01
CA CYS A 10 -69.51 20.86 18.82
C CYS A 10 -68.55 19.73 19.24
N LEU A 11 -68.78 18.53 18.70
CA LEU A 11 -67.89 17.36 18.78
C LEU A 11 -66.67 17.57 17.85
N LEU A 12 -65.46 17.51 18.40
CA LEU A 12 -64.20 17.48 17.64
C LEU A 12 -63.72 16.03 17.50
N ILE A 13 -63.65 15.54 16.26
CA ILE A 13 -63.01 14.27 15.90
C ILE A 13 -61.51 14.57 15.71
N GLY A 14 -60.68 14.06 16.62
CA GLY A 14 -59.22 14.15 16.54
C GLY A 14 -58.65 13.10 15.59
N LEU A 15 -58.05 13.56 14.48
CA LEU A 15 -57.27 12.73 13.56
C LEU A 15 -55.83 12.62 14.12
N ASN A 16 -55.48 11.50 14.74
CA ASN A 16 -54.09 11.20 15.12
C ASN A 16 -53.35 10.67 13.89
N VAL A 17 -52.63 11.53 13.18
CA VAL A 17 -51.62 11.14 12.20
C VAL A 17 -50.38 10.70 12.97
N VAL A 18 -50.19 9.40 13.14
CA VAL A 18 -48.94 8.81 13.60
C VAL A 18 -47.94 8.89 12.44
N LEU A 19 -47.18 9.99 12.38
CA LEU A 19 -45.94 10.05 11.59
C LEU A 19 -44.91 9.15 12.28
N GLY A 20 -44.94 7.86 11.93
CA GLY A 20 -43.87 6.95 12.27
C GLY A 20 -42.63 7.30 11.44
N THR A 21 -41.80 8.22 11.94
CA THR A 21 -40.41 8.28 11.51
C THR A 21 -39.71 7.05 12.07
N GLN A 22 -39.73 5.98 11.29
CA GLN A 22 -38.86 4.84 11.50
C GLN A 22 -37.44 5.36 11.27
N LEU A 23 -36.77 5.79 12.33
CA LEU A 23 -35.32 5.94 12.36
C LEU A 23 -34.77 4.57 11.95
N ALA A 24 -34.42 4.42 10.67
CA ALA A 24 -33.66 3.26 10.23
C ALA A 24 -32.40 3.25 11.10
N SER A 25 -32.30 2.29 12.01
CA SER A 25 -31.06 2.00 12.71
C SER A 25 -30.01 1.84 11.61
N ALA A 26 -29.02 2.73 11.57
CA ALA A 26 -28.01 2.70 10.53
C ALA A 26 -27.34 1.32 10.57
N LYS A 27 -27.63 0.48 9.57
CA LYS A 27 -27.01 -0.84 9.46
C LYS A 27 -25.51 -0.64 9.36
N ILE A 28 -24.75 -1.34 10.20
CA ILE A 28 -23.30 -1.47 10.06
C ILE A 28 -23.04 -2.03 8.65
N PRO A 29 -22.24 -1.34 7.82
CA PRO A 29 -22.09 -1.67 6.41
C PRO A 29 -21.19 -2.89 6.19
N ASN A 30 -21.37 -3.58 5.07
CA ASN A 30 -20.44 -4.63 4.64
C ASN A 30 -19.20 -4.00 4.02
N ILE A 31 -18.12 -4.77 3.94
CA ILE A 31 -16.86 -4.36 3.35
C ILE A 31 -16.35 -5.47 2.42
N VAL A 32 -16.10 -5.12 1.17
CA VAL A 32 -15.33 -5.94 0.23
C VAL A 32 -14.02 -5.23 -0.08
N PHE A 33 -12.92 -5.96 0.02
CA PHE A 33 -11.57 -5.43 -0.19
C PHE A 33 -10.85 -6.24 -1.25
N ILE A 34 -10.63 -5.63 -2.42
CA ILE A 34 -9.96 -6.26 -3.57
C ILE A 34 -8.55 -5.72 -3.66
N ILE A 35 -7.57 -6.61 -3.63
CA ILE A 35 -6.15 -6.25 -3.72
C ILE A 35 -5.43 -7.08 -4.77
N THR A 36 -4.98 -6.42 -5.84
CA THR A 36 -4.11 -7.01 -6.85
C THR A 36 -2.66 -7.08 -6.36
N ASP A 37 -1.84 -7.85 -7.07
CA ASP A 37 -0.41 -8.03 -6.77
C ASP A 37 0.41 -7.41 -7.91
N ASP A 38 1.24 -6.41 -7.59
CA ASP A 38 2.04 -5.64 -8.56
C ASP A 38 1.24 -4.86 -9.61
N GLN A 39 0.01 -4.43 -9.39
CA GLN A 39 -0.68 -3.59 -10.39
C GLN A 39 -0.12 -2.16 -10.40
N ASP A 40 0.31 -1.72 -11.58
CA ASP A 40 0.80 -0.35 -11.79
C ASP A 40 -0.35 0.66 -11.90
N LEU A 41 -0.08 1.92 -11.53
CA LEU A 41 -0.92 3.06 -11.91
C LEU A 41 -0.41 3.76 -13.17
N HIS A 42 0.91 3.73 -13.40
CA HIS A 42 1.59 4.57 -14.38
C HIS A 42 1.91 3.87 -15.72
N LEU A 43 1.52 2.61 -15.90
CA LEU A 43 1.63 1.87 -17.17
C LEU A 43 0.24 1.55 -17.75
N ASP A 44 -0.71 2.46 -17.50
CA ASP A 44 -2.08 2.49 -18.02
C ASP A 44 -2.98 1.31 -17.60
N SER A 45 -2.59 0.49 -16.61
CA SER A 45 -3.30 -0.77 -16.34
C SER A 45 -4.82 -0.61 -16.11
N LEU A 46 -5.24 0.44 -15.40
CA LEU A 46 -6.65 0.73 -15.15
C LEU A 46 -7.44 1.09 -16.41
N GLU A 47 -6.80 1.69 -17.42
CA GLU A 47 -7.46 2.06 -18.69
C GLU A 47 -7.93 0.83 -19.48
N TYR A 48 -7.28 -0.32 -19.23
CA TYR A 48 -7.60 -1.60 -19.86
C TYR A 48 -8.52 -2.49 -19.00
N MET A 49 -9.09 -1.96 -17.92
CA MET A 49 -10.02 -2.67 -17.02
C MET A 49 -11.44 -2.06 -17.07
N PRO A 50 -12.23 -2.36 -18.12
CA PRO A 50 -13.50 -1.69 -18.37
C PRO A 50 -14.56 -1.95 -17.30
N ARG A 51 -14.54 -3.11 -16.61
CA ARG A 51 -15.51 -3.40 -15.55
C ARG A 51 -15.12 -2.72 -14.25
N VAL A 52 -13.83 -2.65 -13.91
CA VAL A 52 -13.36 -1.81 -12.79
C VAL A 52 -13.76 -0.36 -13.02
N GLN A 53 -13.57 0.17 -14.23
CA GLN A 53 -14.03 1.53 -14.56
C GLN A 53 -15.55 1.67 -14.41
N LYS A 54 -16.32 0.76 -15.02
CA LYS A 54 -17.78 0.81 -15.01
C LYS A 54 -18.37 0.70 -13.60
N TYR A 55 -17.90 -0.26 -12.79
CA TYR A 55 -18.53 -0.59 -11.52
C TYR A 55 -17.87 0.06 -10.31
N LEU A 56 -16.62 0.52 -10.41
CA LEU A 56 -15.91 1.13 -9.28
C LEU A 56 -15.55 2.58 -9.57
N THR A 57 -14.74 2.87 -10.59
CA THR A 57 -14.27 4.25 -10.84
C THR A 57 -15.41 5.22 -11.12
N ASN A 58 -16.36 4.84 -11.98
CA ASN A 58 -17.50 5.69 -12.35
C ASN A 58 -18.56 5.79 -11.24
N GLU A 59 -18.54 4.85 -10.30
CA GLU A 59 -19.56 4.70 -9.24
C GLU A 59 -18.99 5.00 -7.84
N GLY A 60 -17.76 5.49 -7.76
CA GLY A 60 -17.03 5.75 -6.54
C GLY A 60 -15.99 6.85 -6.71
N THR A 61 -15.05 6.91 -5.77
CA THR A 61 -13.97 7.88 -5.73
C THR A 61 -12.65 7.20 -6.07
N PHE A 62 -11.92 7.78 -7.02
CA PHE A 62 -10.52 7.45 -7.29
C PHE A 62 -9.58 8.36 -6.50
N TYR A 63 -8.62 7.79 -5.77
CA TYR A 63 -7.64 8.52 -4.99
C TYR A 63 -6.34 8.61 -5.78
N LYS A 64 -6.11 9.77 -6.40
CA LYS A 64 -4.96 9.99 -7.28
C LYS A 64 -3.62 9.87 -6.55
N ARG A 65 -3.59 10.18 -5.26
CA ARG A 65 -2.38 10.27 -4.42
C ARG A 65 -2.40 9.23 -3.30
N HIS A 66 -2.64 7.97 -3.68
CA HIS A 66 -2.49 6.84 -2.78
C HIS A 66 -1.14 6.15 -2.99
N TYR A 67 -0.47 5.82 -1.89
CA TYR A 67 0.90 5.30 -1.92
C TYR A 67 1.08 4.05 -1.07
N CYS A 68 1.83 3.06 -1.55
CA CYS A 68 2.41 2.06 -0.66
C CYS A 68 3.66 2.64 0.03
N THR A 69 3.83 2.37 1.32
CA THR A 69 5.00 2.85 2.08
C THR A 69 6.23 1.96 1.89
N VAL A 70 6.07 0.78 1.28
CA VAL A 70 7.16 -0.13 0.88
C VAL A 70 6.76 -0.79 -0.44
N ALA A 71 7.57 -0.65 -1.49
CA ALA A 71 7.30 -1.26 -2.81
C ALA A 71 7.68 -2.75 -2.87
N LEU A 72 7.17 -3.56 -1.93
CA LEU A 72 7.38 -5.00 -1.86
C LEU A 72 6.19 -5.70 -1.21
N CYS A 73 5.71 -6.78 -1.83
CA CYS A 73 4.39 -7.35 -1.55
C CYS A 73 4.14 -7.67 -0.06
N CYS A 74 4.98 -8.50 0.58
CA CYS A 74 4.77 -8.94 1.96
C CYS A 74 4.78 -7.78 2.97
N PRO A 75 5.84 -6.95 3.06
CA PRO A 75 5.84 -5.83 4.01
C PRO A 75 4.72 -4.82 3.71
N SER A 76 4.42 -4.55 2.44
CA SER A 76 3.32 -3.65 2.09
C SER A 76 1.95 -4.16 2.55
N ARG A 77 1.67 -5.45 2.36
CA ARG A 77 0.46 -6.11 2.88
C ARG A 77 0.41 -6.07 4.40
N VAL A 78 1.53 -6.25 5.10
CA VAL A 78 1.57 -6.11 6.56
C VAL A 78 1.22 -4.69 6.97
N ASN A 79 1.73 -3.67 6.28
CA ASN A 79 1.40 -2.28 6.57
C ASN A 79 -0.11 -2.00 6.42
N LEU A 80 -0.70 -2.53 5.35
CA LEU A 80 -2.14 -2.44 5.08
C LEU A 80 -2.98 -3.06 6.21
N TRP A 81 -2.63 -4.28 6.64
CA TRP A 81 -3.44 -5.00 7.64
C TRP A 81 -3.19 -4.57 9.08
N THR A 82 -2.08 -3.89 9.36
CA THR A 82 -1.73 -3.43 10.72
C THR A 82 -1.92 -1.93 10.91
N GLY A 83 -2.01 -1.14 9.84
CA GLY A 83 -2.01 0.31 9.92
C GLY A 83 -0.66 0.89 10.40
N LYS A 84 0.44 0.15 10.21
CA LYS A 84 1.77 0.49 10.72
C LYS A 84 2.81 0.52 9.60
N ALA A 85 3.82 1.36 9.72
CA ALA A 85 4.97 1.39 8.82
C ALA A 85 5.90 0.19 9.04
N ALA A 86 6.71 -0.16 8.04
CA ALA A 86 7.52 -1.38 8.07
C ALA A 86 8.66 -1.34 9.09
N HIS A 87 9.21 -0.16 9.41
CA HIS A 87 10.14 -0.03 10.55
C HIS A 87 9.48 -0.35 11.91
N ASN A 88 8.17 -0.14 12.05
CA ASN A 88 7.43 -0.49 13.27
C ASN A 88 7.02 -1.95 13.31
N THR A 89 6.65 -2.52 12.17
CA THR A 89 6.31 -3.94 12.08
C THR A 89 7.55 -4.84 12.13
N ASN A 90 8.69 -4.33 11.63
CA ASN A 90 9.92 -5.06 11.37
C ASN A 90 9.67 -6.32 10.52
N VAL A 91 8.67 -6.28 9.64
CA VAL A 91 8.50 -7.20 8.52
C VAL A 91 8.93 -6.40 7.30
N THR A 92 10.11 -6.68 6.74
CA THR A 92 10.76 -5.82 5.73
C THR A 92 11.16 -6.57 4.45
N ASP A 93 10.98 -7.88 4.40
CA ASP A 93 11.30 -8.73 3.25
C ASP A 93 10.14 -9.70 2.97
N VAL A 94 10.24 -10.49 1.90
CA VAL A 94 9.32 -11.59 1.58
C VAL A 94 9.78 -12.92 2.19
N LEU A 95 11.05 -13.05 2.58
CA LEU A 95 11.65 -14.25 3.17
C LEU A 95 12.12 -14.05 4.62
N PRO A 96 12.11 -15.11 5.46
CA PRO A 96 12.80 -15.11 6.74
C PRO A 96 14.32 -14.82 6.59
N PRO A 97 14.99 -14.24 7.60
CA PRO A 97 14.45 -13.89 8.93
C PRO A 97 13.82 -12.49 9.00
N TYR A 98 13.85 -11.72 7.91
CA TYR A 98 13.38 -10.32 7.88
C TYR A 98 11.92 -10.18 7.46
N GLY A 99 11.34 -11.23 6.91
CA GLY A 99 10.07 -11.19 6.20
C GLY A 99 9.22 -12.43 6.29
N GLY A 100 8.10 -12.38 5.57
CA GLY A 100 7.18 -13.49 5.40
C GLY A 100 6.31 -13.80 6.62
N TYR A 101 5.40 -14.75 6.43
CA TYR A 101 4.44 -15.21 7.45
C TYR A 101 5.11 -15.60 8.78
N PRO A 102 6.25 -16.33 8.81
CA PRO A 102 6.91 -16.66 10.08
C PRO A 102 7.35 -15.44 10.88
N LYS A 103 7.88 -14.40 10.22
CA LYS A 103 8.27 -13.15 10.88
C LYS A 103 7.04 -12.41 11.40
N PHE A 104 5.99 -12.30 10.59
CA PHE A 104 4.71 -11.69 10.99
C PHE A 104 4.14 -12.34 12.25
N VAL A 105 4.10 -13.68 12.29
CA VAL A 105 3.67 -14.46 13.46
C VAL A 105 4.57 -14.22 14.66
N ASN A 106 5.90 -14.32 14.49
CA ASN A 106 6.88 -14.12 15.56
C ASN A 106 6.80 -12.71 16.18
N ARG A 107 6.35 -11.73 15.41
CA ARG A 107 6.11 -10.35 15.89
C ARG A 107 4.77 -10.18 16.62
N GLY A 108 3.99 -11.25 16.79
CA GLY A 108 2.73 -11.23 17.53
C GLY A 108 1.52 -10.74 16.72
N TYR A 109 1.71 -10.38 15.45
CA TYR A 109 0.63 -9.76 14.65
C TYR A 109 -0.48 -10.73 14.25
N ASN A 110 -0.25 -12.06 14.31
CA ASN A 110 -1.30 -13.04 14.00
C ASN A 110 -2.53 -12.95 14.94
N THR A 111 -2.39 -12.26 16.07
CA THR A 111 -3.49 -11.97 17.02
C THR A 111 -3.80 -10.48 17.15
N ASP A 112 -3.10 -9.61 16.42
CA ASP A 112 -3.22 -8.15 16.50
C ASP A 112 -3.09 -7.48 15.13
N TYR A 113 -4.10 -7.68 14.29
CA TYR A 113 -4.21 -7.10 12.96
C TYR A 113 -5.68 -7.05 12.51
N LEU A 114 -5.97 -6.35 11.42
CA LEU A 114 -7.31 -5.93 11.02
C LEU A 114 -8.39 -7.02 11.08
N PRO A 115 -8.22 -8.23 10.51
CA PRO A 115 -9.28 -9.25 10.55
C PRO A 115 -9.68 -9.63 11.99
N VAL A 116 -8.73 -9.68 12.92
CA VAL A 116 -9.00 -9.94 14.34
C VAL A 116 -9.80 -8.80 14.97
N TRP A 117 -9.47 -7.56 14.62
CA TRP A 117 -10.18 -6.38 15.14
C TRP A 117 -11.61 -6.30 14.59
N LEU A 118 -11.82 -6.62 13.31
CA LEU A 118 -13.14 -6.67 12.70
C LEU A 118 -14.02 -7.77 13.32
N GLN A 119 -13.46 -8.95 13.60
CA GLN A 119 -14.21 -9.98 14.33
C GLN A 119 -14.64 -9.52 15.74
N LYS A 120 -13.75 -8.81 16.46
CA LYS A 120 -14.09 -8.21 17.76
C LYS A 120 -15.20 -7.16 17.63
N ALA A 121 -15.28 -6.45 16.50
CA ALA A 121 -16.35 -5.51 16.17
C ALA A 121 -17.65 -6.19 15.69
N GLY A 122 -17.70 -7.52 15.64
CA GLY A 122 -18.90 -8.27 15.29
C GLY A 122 -19.04 -8.64 13.81
N TYR A 123 -17.98 -8.44 13.01
CA TYR A 123 -17.97 -8.84 11.60
C TYR A 123 -17.70 -10.33 11.44
N ASN A 124 -18.38 -10.95 10.47
CA ASN A 124 -17.85 -12.15 9.84
C ASN A 124 -16.71 -11.75 8.89
N THR A 125 -15.60 -12.48 8.91
CA THR A 125 -14.40 -12.13 8.14
C THR A 125 -13.99 -13.26 7.21
N TYR A 126 -13.84 -12.94 5.93
CA TYR A 126 -13.54 -13.89 4.87
C TYR A 126 -12.32 -13.46 4.07
N TYR A 127 -11.52 -14.43 3.61
CA TYR A 127 -10.33 -14.15 2.81
C TYR A 127 -10.12 -15.20 1.72
N THR A 128 -9.78 -14.78 0.51
CA THR A 128 -9.22 -15.71 -0.47
C THR A 128 -8.08 -15.10 -1.26
N GLY A 129 -7.08 -15.91 -1.60
CA GLY A 129 -5.91 -15.50 -2.37
C GLY A 129 -4.65 -15.38 -1.51
N LYS A 130 -3.72 -14.52 -1.91
CA LYS A 130 -2.39 -14.39 -1.30
C LYS A 130 -2.45 -13.52 -0.03
N LEU A 131 -2.22 -14.12 1.13
CA LEU A 131 -2.07 -13.38 2.39
C LEU A 131 -0.67 -12.76 2.51
N PHE A 132 0.37 -13.58 2.65
CA PHE A 132 1.76 -13.18 2.77
C PHE A 132 2.70 -14.17 2.07
N ASN A 133 3.91 -13.73 1.74
CA ASN A 133 4.98 -14.62 1.32
C ASN A 133 5.44 -15.53 2.46
N SER A 134 6.04 -16.67 2.14
CA SER A 134 6.48 -17.70 3.10
C SER A 134 5.34 -18.27 3.98
N HIS A 135 4.08 -18.09 3.58
CA HIS A 135 2.95 -18.89 4.04
C HIS A 135 2.87 -20.11 3.13
N THR A 136 3.34 -21.25 3.61
CA THR A 136 3.71 -22.40 2.78
C THR A 136 2.80 -23.60 3.03
N ILE A 137 2.87 -24.59 2.13
CA ILE A 137 2.25 -25.90 2.34
C ILE A 137 2.80 -26.67 3.56
N GLU A 138 3.89 -26.22 4.18
CA GLU A 138 4.51 -26.82 5.36
C GLU A 138 4.11 -26.11 6.66
N ASN A 139 3.83 -24.81 6.61
CA ASN A 139 3.51 -23.98 7.78
C ASN A 139 2.09 -23.39 7.78
N TYR A 140 1.25 -23.77 6.81
CA TYR A 140 -0.09 -23.20 6.59
C TYR A 140 -0.99 -23.13 7.84
N ASN A 141 -0.80 -24.08 8.78
CA ASN A 141 -1.55 -24.19 10.02
C ASN A 141 -0.71 -24.03 11.29
N ASN A 142 0.52 -23.52 11.19
CA ASN A 142 1.43 -23.37 12.32
C ASN A 142 1.96 -21.93 12.50
N PRO A 143 1.18 -21.05 13.14
CA PRO A 143 -0.24 -21.19 13.46
C PRO A 143 -1.12 -20.92 12.22
N VAL A 144 -2.40 -21.25 12.31
CA VAL A 144 -3.41 -20.78 11.36
C VAL A 144 -3.51 -19.25 11.46
N ALA A 145 -3.70 -18.56 10.33
CA ALA A 145 -3.88 -17.11 10.31
C ALA A 145 -5.15 -16.72 11.09
N GLY A 146 -5.01 -15.85 12.10
CA GLY A 146 -6.10 -15.52 13.02
C GLY A 146 -7.14 -14.57 12.41
N GLY A 147 -8.33 -14.47 13.00
CA GLY A 147 -9.27 -13.41 12.63
C GLY A 147 -10.14 -13.68 11.39
N PHE A 148 -10.34 -14.94 11.01
CA PHE A 148 -11.18 -15.32 9.86
C PHE A 148 -12.30 -16.29 10.25
N THR A 149 -13.52 -15.96 9.85
CA THR A 149 -14.69 -16.87 9.84
C THR A 149 -14.50 -17.95 8.77
N GLY A 150 -13.96 -17.55 7.61
CA GLY A 150 -13.56 -18.46 6.54
C GLY A 150 -12.36 -17.94 5.75
N SER A 151 -11.46 -18.82 5.31
CA SER A 151 -10.31 -18.44 4.49
C SER A 151 -9.91 -19.52 3.50
N ASP A 152 -9.46 -19.11 2.31
CA ASP A 152 -8.80 -19.92 1.29
C ASP A 152 -7.49 -19.24 0.88
N PHE A 153 -6.40 -19.53 1.59
CA PHE A 153 -5.11 -18.88 1.35
C PHE A 153 -4.30 -19.60 0.27
N LEU A 154 -3.77 -18.87 -0.70
CA LEU A 154 -2.71 -19.34 -1.60
C LEU A 154 -1.43 -19.59 -0.81
N LEU A 155 -0.75 -20.70 -1.12
CA LEU A 155 0.43 -21.16 -0.37
C LEU A 155 1.66 -21.34 -1.26
N ASP A 156 2.80 -20.90 -0.73
CA ASP A 156 4.11 -21.12 -1.33
C ASP A 156 4.49 -22.62 -1.28
N PRO A 157 5.22 -23.13 -2.29
CA PRO A 157 5.82 -22.40 -3.43
C PRO A 157 4.86 -22.21 -4.63
N TYR A 158 3.57 -22.47 -4.46
CA TYR A 158 2.59 -22.51 -5.56
C TYR A 158 1.77 -21.22 -5.72
N THR A 159 1.91 -20.25 -4.80
CA THR A 159 1.21 -18.95 -4.81
C THR A 159 1.23 -18.30 -6.19
N TYR A 160 2.41 -18.21 -6.80
CA TYR A 160 2.64 -17.53 -8.08
C TYR A 160 2.61 -18.45 -9.29
N SER A 161 2.14 -19.69 -9.12
CA SER A 161 1.95 -20.61 -10.24
C SER A 161 0.54 -20.45 -10.79
N TYR A 162 0.41 -19.74 -11.91
CA TYR A 162 -0.90 -19.39 -12.48
C TYR A 162 -1.76 -20.60 -12.86
N TYR A 163 -1.19 -21.78 -13.09
CA TYR A 163 -1.91 -22.99 -13.49
C TYR A 163 -1.67 -24.21 -12.57
N ASN A 164 -1.14 -23.99 -11.38
CA ASN A 164 -0.92 -25.06 -10.41
C ASN A 164 -0.89 -24.53 -8.97
N ALA A 165 -1.77 -23.59 -8.67
CA ALA A 165 -1.89 -23.00 -7.34
C ALA A 165 -2.30 -24.04 -6.31
N SER A 166 -1.86 -23.85 -5.06
CA SER A 166 -2.31 -24.64 -3.91
C SER A 166 -2.93 -23.72 -2.87
N LEU A 167 -4.09 -24.12 -2.34
CA LEU A 167 -4.82 -23.36 -1.34
C LEU A 167 -5.11 -24.18 -0.09
N SER A 168 -5.11 -23.56 1.08
CA SER A 168 -5.62 -24.13 2.33
C SER A 168 -6.91 -23.45 2.75
N ARG A 169 -7.97 -24.24 2.93
CA ARG A 169 -9.26 -23.81 3.47
C ARG A 169 -9.20 -23.87 4.99
N ASN A 170 -9.38 -22.75 5.69
CA ASN A 170 -9.51 -22.70 7.17
C ASN A 170 -8.37 -23.41 7.95
N GLY A 171 -7.16 -23.48 7.40
CA GLY A 171 -6.05 -24.20 8.03
C GLY A 171 -6.09 -25.73 7.86
N GLU A 172 -6.97 -26.24 6.98
CA GLU A 172 -7.00 -27.64 6.56
C GLU A 172 -5.90 -27.94 5.53
N LYS A 173 -5.62 -29.24 5.34
CA LYS A 173 -4.58 -29.70 4.42
C LYS A 173 -4.71 -29.04 3.03
N PRO A 174 -3.60 -28.50 2.46
CA PRO A 174 -3.64 -27.83 1.17
C PRO A 174 -4.15 -28.71 0.02
N ILE A 175 -4.91 -28.12 -0.88
CA ILE A 175 -5.40 -28.72 -2.13
C ILE A 175 -4.77 -27.98 -3.31
N SER A 176 -4.19 -28.72 -4.26
CA SER A 176 -3.62 -28.18 -5.49
C SER A 176 -4.64 -28.20 -6.64
N TYR A 177 -4.55 -27.20 -7.52
CA TYR A 177 -5.45 -26.99 -8.66
C TYR A 177 -4.69 -27.04 -10.00
N PRO A 178 -4.09 -28.20 -10.37
CA PRO A 178 -3.32 -28.32 -11.60
C PRO A 178 -4.20 -28.11 -12.84
N GLY A 179 -3.69 -27.31 -13.78
CA GLY A 179 -4.37 -26.96 -15.03
C GLY A 179 -5.47 -25.91 -14.89
N GLN A 180 -5.80 -25.45 -13.67
CA GLN A 180 -6.81 -24.42 -13.43
C GLN A 180 -6.14 -23.06 -13.23
N TYR A 181 -6.72 -22.01 -13.81
CA TYR A 181 -6.17 -20.67 -13.76
C TYR A 181 -6.39 -20.05 -12.37
N SER A 182 -5.31 -19.74 -11.65
CA SER A 182 -5.33 -19.32 -10.23
C SER A 182 -6.25 -18.12 -9.96
N PRO A 183 -6.22 -17.02 -10.74
CA PRO A 183 -7.19 -15.93 -10.56
C PRO A 183 -8.67 -16.36 -10.67
N ASP A 184 -9.00 -17.31 -11.55
CA ASP A 184 -10.37 -17.82 -11.67
C ASP A 184 -10.75 -18.66 -10.43
N VAL A 185 -9.83 -19.48 -9.93
CA VAL A 185 -10.03 -20.23 -8.68
C VAL A 185 -10.29 -19.28 -7.51
N VAL A 186 -9.49 -18.21 -7.39
CA VAL A 186 -9.68 -17.18 -6.35
C VAL A 186 -11.03 -16.48 -6.51
N ALA A 187 -11.44 -16.14 -7.73
CA ALA A 187 -12.76 -15.55 -7.99
C ALA A 187 -13.91 -16.49 -7.58
N GLU A 188 -13.83 -17.78 -7.89
CA GLU A 188 -14.82 -18.78 -7.48
C GLU A 188 -14.91 -18.90 -5.95
N LYS A 189 -13.77 -18.92 -5.24
CA LYS A 189 -13.75 -18.90 -3.77
C LYS A 189 -14.37 -17.64 -3.19
N ALA A 190 -14.07 -16.48 -3.79
CA ALA A 190 -14.63 -15.20 -3.36
C ALA A 190 -16.15 -15.18 -3.49
N PHE A 191 -16.68 -15.71 -4.60
CA PHE A 191 -18.12 -15.84 -4.80
C PHE A 191 -18.73 -16.77 -3.75
N GLY A 192 -18.12 -17.92 -3.48
CA GLY A 192 -18.60 -18.85 -2.44
C GLY A 192 -18.66 -18.19 -1.06
N PHE A 193 -17.60 -17.48 -0.65
CA PHE A 193 -17.58 -16.74 0.60
C PHE A 193 -18.60 -15.61 0.65
N LEU A 194 -18.85 -14.94 -0.48
CA LEU A 194 -19.86 -13.89 -0.55
C LEU A 194 -21.26 -14.47 -0.35
N GLU A 195 -21.59 -15.63 -0.94
CA GLU A 195 -22.87 -16.30 -0.70
C GLU A 195 -23.03 -16.77 0.76
N GLU A 196 -21.97 -17.31 1.37
CA GLU A 196 -21.93 -17.66 2.79
C GLU A 196 -22.20 -16.42 3.66
N ALA A 197 -21.49 -15.32 3.40
CA ALA A 197 -21.61 -14.07 4.15
C ALA A 197 -22.99 -13.43 4.04
N ILE A 198 -23.59 -13.46 2.84
CA ILE A 198 -24.95 -12.95 2.60
C ILE A 198 -25.98 -13.78 3.38
N SER A 199 -25.82 -15.10 3.40
CA SER A 199 -26.74 -16.02 4.08
C SER A 199 -26.73 -15.87 5.60
N ASP A 200 -25.60 -15.46 6.18
CA ASP A 200 -25.44 -15.29 7.63
C ASP A 200 -26.14 -14.03 8.18
N GLU A 201 -26.60 -13.11 7.32
CA GLU A 201 -27.28 -11.84 7.66
C GLU A 201 -26.52 -10.97 8.70
N LYS A 202 -25.20 -11.13 8.77
CA LYS A 202 -24.29 -10.33 9.61
C LYS A 202 -23.43 -9.40 8.75
N PRO A 203 -22.95 -8.25 9.30
CA PRO A 203 -21.96 -7.45 8.59
C PRO A 203 -20.73 -8.31 8.32
N PHE A 204 -20.20 -8.22 7.10
CA PHE A 204 -19.05 -9.01 6.70
C PHE A 204 -17.93 -8.16 6.12
N PHE A 205 -16.71 -8.69 6.26
CA PHE A 205 -15.51 -8.24 5.57
C PHE A 205 -15.03 -9.38 4.68
N LEU A 206 -14.94 -9.15 3.37
CA LEU A 206 -14.41 -10.11 2.41
C LEU A 206 -13.19 -9.51 1.71
N ALA A 207 -12.01 -10.06 1.97
CA ALA A 207 -10.79 -9.72 1.24
C ALA A 207 -10.54 -10.72 0.10
N ILE A 208 -10.28 -10.18 -1.10
CA ILE A 208 -10.04 -10.93 -2.33
C ILE A 208 -8.69 -10.50 -2.90
N ALA A 209 -7.72 -11.42 -2.88
CA ALA A 209 -6.31 -11.13 -3.14
C ALA A 209 -5.73 -11.98 -4.29
N PRO A 210 -6.21 -11.80 -5.55
CA PRO A 210 -5.63 -12.50 -6.69
C PRO A 210 -4.17 -12.07 -6.91
N ILE A 211 -3.36 -12.97 -7.49
CA ILE A 211 -1.95 -12.69 -7.81
C ILE A 211 -1.75 -11.91 -9.11
N ALA A 212 -2.80 -11.68 -9.90
CA ALA A 212 -2.64 -10.95 -11.15
C ALA A 212 -2.47 -9.44 -10.87
N PRO A 213 -1.55 -8.72 -11.55
CA PRO A 213 -0.69 -9.18 -12.66
C PRO A 213 0.78 -9.51 -12.29
N HIS A 214 1.07 -10.00 -11.09
CA HIS A 214 2.42 -10.40 -10.68
C HIS A 214 3.03 -11.41 -11.68
N SER A 215 4.36 -11.37 -11.83
CA SER A 215 5.11 -12.36 -12.62
C SER A 215 4.77 -13.81 -12.26
N ASP A 216 4.81 -14.69 -13.26
CA ASP A 216 4.79 -16.13 -13.01
C ASP A 216 6.16 -16.56 -12.48
N VAL A 217 6.16 -17.28 -11.36
CA VAL A 217 7.41 -17.67 -10.68
C VAL A 217 7.55 -19.18 -10.64
N GLN A 218 8.62 -19.67 -11.25
CA GLN A 218 9.08 -21.04 -11.08
C GLN A 218 10.07 -21.08 -9.92
N MET A 219 9.55 -21.15 -8.69
CA MET A 219 10.37 -21.07 -7.46
C MET A 219 11.52 -22.08 -7.43
N GLY A 220 11.26 -23.34 -7.83
CA GLY A 220 12.30 -24.37 -7.89
C GLY A 220 13.39 -24.16 -8.96
N LYS A 221 13.24 -23.14 -9.81
CA LYS A 221 14.25 -22.72 -10.80
C LYS A 221 14.77 -21.30 -10.57
N HIS A 222 14.25 -20.59 -9.56
CA HIS A 222 14.56 -19.18 -9.31
C HIS A 222 14.43 -18.32 -10.57
N GLN A 223 13.28 -18.41 -11.24
CA GLN A 223 13.01 -17.72 -12.51
C GLN A 223 11.67 -17.00 -12.48
N PHE A 224 11.70 -15.72 -12.86
CA PHE A 224 10.52 -14.93 -13.20
C PHE A 224 10.27 -14.99 -14.71
N SER A 225 9.00 -15.08 -15.09
CA SER A 225 8.56 -14.89 -16.47
C SER A 225 7.34 -13.97 -16.51
N GLU A 226 6.97 -13.56 -17.71
CA GLU A 226 5.75 -12.82 -17.98
C GLU A 226 4.56 -13.52 -17.28
N PRO A 227 3.64 -12.75 -16.67
CA PRO A 227 2.42 -13.29 -16.09
C PRO A 227 1.71 -14.21 -17.06
N LYS A 228 1.14 -15.31 -16.56
CA LYS A 228 0.24 -16.11 -17.40
C LYS A 228 -1.16 -15.53 -17.33
N TYR A 229 -1.85 -15.60 -18.45
CA TYR A 229 -3.22 -15.14 -18.60
C TYR A 229 -4.14 -16.28 -19.00
N ALA A 230 -5.44 -16.13 -18.77
CA ALA A 230 -6.42 -17.11 -19.20
C ALA A 230 -6.44 -17.20 -20.74
N PRO A 231 -6.66 -18.38 -21.35
CA PRO A 231 -6.64 -18.52 -22.80
C PRO A 231 -7.68 -17.64 -23.50
N ARG A 232 -8.81 -17.35 -22.82
CA ARG A 232 -9.87 -16.45 -23.29
C ARG A 232 -9.38 -15.01 -23.53
N HIS A 233 -8.30 -14.57 -22.88
CA HIS A 233 -7.76 -13.21 -23.00
C HIS A 233 -6.56 -13.11 -23.96
N ALA A 234 -6.08 -14.22 -24.52
CA ALA A 234 -4.86 -14.26 -25.33
C ALA A 234 -4.87 -13.35 -26.56
N HIS A 235 -6.07 -13.05 -27.09
CA HIS A 235 -6.25 -12.25 -28.30
C HIS A 235 -6.23 -10.73 -28.05
N LEU A 236 -6.25 -10.30 -26.79
CA LEU A 236 -6.40 -8.89 -26.41
C LEU A 236 -5.06 -8.12 -26.46
N PHE A 237 -5.20 -6.80 -26.60
CA PHE A 237 -4.15 -5.79 -26.42
C PHE A 237 -2.87 -6.00 -27.25
N LYS A 238 -2.99 -6.59 -28.45
CA LYS A 238 -1.84 -6.86 -29.32
C LYS A 238 -1.04 -5.60 -29.67
N ASP A 239 -1.72 -4.46 -29.75
CA ASP A 239 -1.13 -3.17 -30.12
C ASP A 239 -0.62 -2.36 -28.91
N TYR A 240 -0.84 -2.84 -27.67
CA TYR A 240 -0.32 -2.17 -26.48
C TYR A 240 1.21 -2.20 -26.47
N LYS A 241 1.76 -1.05 -26.10
CA LYS A 241 3.17 -0.83 -25.78
C LYS A 241 3.22 -0.08 -24.47
N ILE A 242 4.23 -0.39 -23.67
CA ILE A 242 4.47 0.35 -22.43
C ILE A 242 4.67 1.84 -22.76
N PRO A 243 4.08 2.77 -21.97
CA PRO A 243 4.26 4.20 -22.18
C PRO A 243 5.72 4.59 -22.40
N ARG A 244 6.00 5.23 -23.53
CA ARG A 244 7.33 5.70 -23.93
C ARG A 244 7.61 7.09 -23.34
N THR A 245 7.44 7.22 -22.02
CA THR A 245 7.74 8.43 -21.23
C THR A 245 9.24 8.76 -21.27
N LYS A 246 9.64 9.95 -20.77
CA LYS A 246 11.06 10.38 -20.88
C LYS A 246 12.01 9.42 -20.15
N ASN A 247 11.54 8.75 -19.10
CA ASN A 247 12.31 7.76 -18.36
C ASN A 247 12.23 6.34 -18.93
N PHE A 248 11.45 6.04 -19.98
CA PHE A 248 11.23 4.67 -20.47
C PHE A 248 12.51 3.91 -20.90
N ASN A 249 13.54 4.57 -21.42
CA ASN A 249 14.86 3.99 -21.75
C ASN A 249 15.81 5.12 -22.19
N PRO A 250 16.06 6.13 -21.34
CA PRO A 250 16.68 7.38 -21.75
C PRO A 250 18.09 7.16 -22.30
N ASP A 251 18.53 8.02 -23.24
CA ASP A 251 19.87 7.95 -23.84
C ASP A 251 21.00 8.16 -22.82
N MET A 252 20.73 9.00 -21.82
CA MET A 252 21.59 9.17 -20.66
C MET A 252 20.98 8.45 -19.45
N PRO A 253 21.78 7.72 -18.65
CA PRO A 253 21.27 7.14 -17.41
C PRO A 253 20.80 8.23 -16.45
N SER A 254 19.86 7.87 -15.58
CA SER A 254 19.24 8.76 -14.58
C SER A 254 19.17 8.04 -13.24
N GLY A 255 18.71 8.75 -12.20
CA GLY A 255 18.63 8.19 -10.85
C GLY A 255 19.95 8.27 -10.08
N ALA A 256 20.05 7.45 -9.04
CA ALA A 256 21.25 7.27 -8.22
C ALA A 256 21.61 5.78 -8.07
N ASN A 257 22.69 5.50 -7.35
CA ASN A 257 23.07 4.14 -6.92
C ASN A 257 23.29 3.19 -8.12
N TRP A 258 22.67 2.01 -8.10
CA TRP A 258 22.83 0.99 -9.14
C TRP A 258 22.02 1.32 -10.40
N ILE A 259 20.92 2.07 -10.27
CA ILE A 259 20.04 2.47 -11.38
C ILE A 259 20.80 3.37 -12.36
N ALA A 260 21.59 4.33 -11.84
CA ALA A 260 22.42 5.22 -12.63
C ALA A 260 23.52 4.51 -13.45
N LYS A 261 23.74 3.21 -13.20
CA LYS A 261 24.77 2.38 -13.85
C LYS A 261 24.17 1.40 -14.87
N LEU A 262 22.85 1.36 -15.03
CA LEU A 262 22.20 0.42 -15.93
C LEU A 262 22.52 0.71 -17.40
N PRO A 263 22.84 -0.33 -18.19
CA PRO A 263 23.01 -0.17 -19.63
C PRO A 263 21.67 0.20 -20.29
N GLN A 264 21.73 0.92 -21.41
CA GLN A 264 20.53 1.18 -22.20
C GLN A 264 19.97 -0.14 -22.74
N LEU A 265 18.65 -0.29 -22.70
CA LEU A 265 17.98 -1.49 -23.20
C LEU A 265 18.01 -1.51 -24.73
N ASN A 266 18.27 -2.68 -25.32
CA ASN A 266 18.23 -2.87 -26.77
C ASN A 266 16.81 -3.26 -27.26
N ASP A 267 16.60 -3.22 -28.57
CA ASP A 267 15.29 -3.48 -29.19
C ASP A 267 14.69 -4.85 -28.82
N THR A 268 15.53 -5.89 -28.69
CA THR A 268 15.06 -7.23 -28.29
C THR A 268 14.49 -7.23 -26.87
N VAL A 269 15.13 -6.52 -25.94
CA VAL A 269 14.63 -6.38 -24.56
C VAL A 269 13.37 -5.52 -24.53
N ILE A 270 13.33 -4.43 -25.30
CA ILE A 270 12.16 -3.54 -25.38
C ILE A 270 10.93 -4.30 -25.92
N GLU A 271 11.10 -5.10 -26.97
CA GLU A 271 10.02 -5.90 -27.55
C GLU A 271 9.50 -6.97 -26.56
N TYR A 272 10.41 -7.62 -25.82
CA TYR A 272 10.05 -8.52 -24.73
C TYR A 272 9.28 -7.80 -23.63
N ASN A 273 9.75 -6.64 -23.19
CA ASN A 273 9.10 -5.86 -22.16
C ASN A 273 7.69 -5.43 -22.58
N ASP A 274 7.47 -5.06 -23.85
CA ASP A 274 6.12 -4.79 -24.35
C ASP A 274 5.22 -6.03 -24.26
N GLU A 275 5.73 -7.24 -24.56
CA GLU A 275 4.96 -8.47 -24.36
C GLU A 275 4.69 -8.74 -22.88
N PHE A 276 5.65 -8.48 -22.00
CA PHE A 276 5.46 -8.56 -20.55
C PHE A 276 4.31 -7.64 -20.11
N GLY A 277 4.28 -6.41 -20.60
CA GLY A 277 3.20 -5.46 -20.38
C GLY A 277 1.85 -5.99 -20.90
N ARG A 278 1.80 -6.51 -22.13
CA ARG A 278 0.57 -7.12 -22.68
C ARG A 278 0.10 -8.31 -21.85
N ALA A 279 1.00 -9.17 -21.40
CA ALA A 279 0.69 -10.32 -20.58
C ALA A 279 0.08 -9.92 -19.22
N ARG A 280 0.60 -8.86 -18.59
CA ARG A 280 0.02 -8.24 -17.38
C ARG A 280 -1.42 -7.77 -17.62
N LEU A 281 -1.66 -6.99 -18.68
CA LEU A 281 -2.99 -6.49 -19.02
C LEU A 281 -3.99 -7.63 -19.29
N ARG A 282 -3.54 -8.70 -19.97
CA ARG A 282 -4.36 -9.90 -20.21
C ARG A 282 -4.67 -10.66 -18.91
N ALA A 283 -3.72 -10.76 -17.98
CA ALA A 283 -3.94 -11.41 -16.69
C ALA A 283 -4.96 -10.62 -15.85
N LEU A 284 -4.88 -9.28 -15.86
CA LEU A 284 -5.83 -8.39 -15.19
C LEU A 284 -7.28 -8.55 -15.66
N GLN A 285 -7.54 -9.04 -16.87
CA GLN A 285 -8.92 -9.23 -17.34
C GLN A 285 -9.72 -10.23 -16.49
N SER A 286 -9.05 -11.21 -15.88
CA SER A 286 -9.70 -12.11 -14.92
C SER A 286 -10.11 -11.39 -13.63
N VAL A 287 -9.31 -10.42 -13.17
CA VAL A 287 -9.65 -9.55 -12.03
C VAL A 287 -10.79 -8.60 -12.40
N ASP A 288 -10.76 -8.03 -13.62
CA ASP A 288 -11.82 -7.18 -14.14
C ASP A 288 -13.18 -7.92 -14.18
N GLU A 289 -13.19 -9.16 -14.68
CA GLU A 289 -14.36 -10.06 -14.66
C GLU A 289 -14.81 -10.41 -13.24
N MET A 290 -13.87 -10.67 -12.32
CA MET A 290 -14.16 -10.95 -10.91
C MET A 290 -14.86 -9.76 -10.23
N VAL A 291 -14.41 -8.53 -10.49
CA VAL A 291 -15.03 -7.30 -9.96
C VAL A 291 -16.49 -7.19 -10.37
N GLU A 292 -16.80 -7.42 -11.65
CA GLU A 292 -18.19 -7.49 -12.12
C GLU A 292 -18.99 -8.58 -11.39
N GLY A 293 -18.41 -9.78 -11.25
CA GLY A 293 -19.07 -10.89 -10.56
C GLY A 293 -19.37 -10.64 -9.09
N VAL A 294 -18.51 -9.89 -8.39
CA VAL A 294 -18.73 -9.44 -7.00
C VAL A 294 -19.86 -8.42 -6.96
N VAL A 295 -19.76 -7.35 -7.76
CA VAL A 295 -20.74 -6.25 -7.75
C VAL A 295 -22.12 -6.74 -8.16
N GLN A 296 -22.22 -7.65 -9.12
CA GLN A 296 -23.49 -8.23 -9.55
C GLN A 296 -24.15 -9.02 -8.41
N ARG A 297 -23.40 -9.85 -7.67
CA ARG A 297 -23.95 -10.59 -6.51
C ARG A 297 -24.43 -9.68 -5.39
N LEU A 298 -23.67 -8.61 -5.10
CA LEU A 298 -24.10 -7.59 -4.15
C LEU A 298 -25.40 -6.90 -4.63
N THR A 299 -25.52 -6.65 -5.93
CA THR A 299 -26.71 -6.03 -6.55
C THR A 299 -27.92 -6.96 -6.50
N ASP A 300 -27.75 -8.21 -6.92
CA ASP A 300 -28.83 -9.21 -7.00
C ASP A 300 -29.45 -9.53 -5.64
N ASN A 301 -28.64 -9.44 -4.58
CA ASN A 301 -29.10 -9.59 -3.19
C ASN A 301 -29.59 -8.28 -2.56
N GLY A 302 -29.56 -7.16 -3.27
CA GLY A 302 -30.03 -5.86 -2.78
C GLY A 302 -29.14 -5.27 -1.67
N ILE A 303 -27.84 -5.58 -1.69
CA ILE A 303 -26.91 -5.22 -0.61
C ILE A 303 -25.78 -4.27 -1.00
N LEU A 304 -25.70 -3.92 -2.29
CA LEU A 304 -24.65 -3.04 -2.81
C LEU A 304 -24.66 -1.65 -2.15
N ASP A 305 -25.84 -1.05 -1.95
CA ASP A 305 -25.97 0.33 -1.43
C ASP A 305 -25.49 0.49 0.03
N TYR A 306 -25.31 -0.61 0.76
CA TYR A 306 -24.75 -0.61 2.12
C TYR A 306 -23.42 -1.37 2.23
N THR A 307 -22.75 -1.60 1.10
CA THR A 307 -21.45 -2.27 1.03
C THR A 307 -20.38 -1.31 0.54
N TYR A 308 -19.29 -1.17 1.29
CA TYR A 308 -18.07 -0.53 0.78
C TYR A 308 -17.29 -1.53 -0.06
N ILE A 309 -16.76 -1.07 -1.20
CA ILE A 309 -15.83 -1.82 -2.04
C ILE A 309 -14.56 -1.00 -2.19
N PHE A 310 -13.46 -1.55 -1.70
CA PHE A 310 -12.11 -1.02 -1.88
C PHE A 310 -11.42 -1.82 -2.98
N TYR A 311 -10.72 -1.14 -3.87
CA TYR A 311 -9.86 -1.73 -4.90
C TYR A 311 -8.50 -1.06 -4.86
N THR A 312 -7.43 -1.83 -4.64
CA THR A 312 -6.05 -1.33 -4.60
C THR A 312 -5.04 -2.37 -5.09
N SER A 313 -3.75 -2.01 -5.10
CA SER A 313 -2.61 -2.90 -5.30
C SER A 313 -1.74 -2.97 -4.05
N ASP A 314 -0.98 -4.05 -3.83
CA ASP A 314 0.01 -4.09 -2.74
C ASP A 314 1.23 -3.20 -3.01
N ASN A 315 1.65 -3.06 -4.26
CA ASN A 315 2.65 -2.10 -4.70
C ASN A 315 2.48 -1.81 -6.20
N GLY A 316 3.22 -0.82 -6.68
CA GLY A 316 3.31 -0.50 -8.10
C GLY A 316 4.29 -1.42 -8.82
N PHE A 317 4.61 -1.05 -10.05
CA PHE A 317 5.50 -1.81 -10.92
C PHE A 317 6.09 -0.93 -12.02
N HIS A 318 7.38 -1.11 -12.32
CA HIS A 318 8.05 -0.48 -13.45
C HIS A 318 8.33 -1.49 -14.55
N ILE A 319 8.34 -1.03 -15.80
CA ILE A 319 8.86 -1.79 -16.93
C ILE A 319 9.60 -0.86 -17.88
N SER A 320 10.93 -0.98 -17.90
CA SER A 320 11.87 -0.14 -18.68
C SER A 320 12.14 1.24 -18.11
N GLN A 321 11.27 1.80 -17.25
CA GLN A 321 11.56 3.11 -16.62
C GLN A 321 12.94 3.12 -15.94
N HIS A 322 13.70 4.18 -16.17
CA HIS A 322 15.11 4.33 -15.78
C HIS A 322 16.02 3.19 -16.27
N ARG A 323 15.67 2.56 -17.40
CA ARG A 323 16.32 1.36 -17.97
C ARG A 323 16.16 0.10 -17.12
N MET A 324 15.30 0.12 -16.10
CA MET A 324 15.07 -1.04 -15.24
C MET A 324 14.28 -2.12 -15.99
N HIS A 325 14.67 -3.38 -15.82
CA HIS A 325 13.85 -4.52 -16.23
C HIS A 325 12.51 -4.54 -15.47
N PRO A 326 11.50 -5.32 -15.91
CA PRO A 326 10.25 -5.45 -15.16
C PRO A 326 10.50 -5.66 -13.66
N GLY A 327 9.82 -4.96 -12.77
CA GLY A 327 10.07 -5.14 -11.35
C GLY A 327 9.44 -4.09 -10.45
N LYS A 328 9.88 -4.10 -9.20
CA LYS A 328 9.45 -3.24 -8.09
C LYS A 328 10.65 -2.93 -7.19
N THR A 329 10.42 -2.58 -5.92
CA THR A 329 11.43 -2.32 -4.87
C THR A 329 12.11 -0.96 -4.91
N CYS A 330 11.78 -0.09 -5.87
CA CYS A 330 12.33 1.27 -5.95
C CYS A 330 11.35 2.30 -5.40
N GLY A 331 11.84 3.49 -5.04
CA GLY A 331 11.00 4.57 -4.54
C GLY A 331 10.40 5.46 -5.64
N TYR A 332 10.62 5.13 -6.92
CA TYR A 332 10.05 5.86 -8.05
C TYR A 332 8.52 5.77 -8.06
N GLU A 333 7.86 6.80 -8.62
CA GLU A 333 6.40 6.93 -8.62
C GLU A 333 5.71 5.69 -9.22
N THR A 334 6.33 5.03 -10.20
CA THR A 334 5.87 3.75 -10.80
C THR A 334 5.67 2.63 -9.79
N ASP A 335 6.49 2.60 -8.74
CA ASP A 335 6.56 1.52 -7.75
C ASP A 335 5.75 1.84 -6.50
N ILE A 336 5.60 3.14 -6.16
CA ILE A 336 4.99 3.56 -4.91
C ILE A 336 3.61 4.20 -5.04
N ASN A 337 3.29 4.87 -6.17
CA ASN A 337 1.96 5.44 -6.40
C ASN A 337 1.09 4.38 -7.08
N ILE A 338 0.02 4.01 -6.40
CA ILE A 338 -0.78 2.83 -6.72
C ILE A 338 -2.25 3.21 -6.85
N PRO A 339 -3.04 2.43 -7.62
CA PRO A 339 -4.46 2.69 -7.72
C PRO A 339 -5.14 2.50 -6.36
N LEU A 340 -6.01 3.43 -5.97
CA LEU A 340 -7.02 3.21 -4.92
C LEU A 340 -8.36 3.74 -5.41
N ILE A 341 -9.36 2.87 -5.43
CA ILE A 341 -10.75 3.21 -5.73
C ILE A 341 -11.60 2.76 -4.56
N VAL A 342 -12.49 3.63 -4.08
CA VAL A 342 -13.47 3.31 -3.04
C VAL A 342 -14.86 3.61 -3.57
N ARG A 343 -15.76 2.64 -3.45
CA ARG A 343 -17.21 2.79 -3.70
C ARG A 343 -17.95 2.45 -2.42
N GLY A 344 -19.01 3.18 -2.08
CA GLY A 344 -19.84 2.84 -0.92
C GLY A 344 -20.65 4.02 -0.37
N PRO A 345 -21.36 3.81 0.75
CA PRO A 345 -22.12 4.86 1.44
C PRO A 345 -21.27 6.10 1.73
N GLY A 346 -21.77 7.29 1.40
CA GLY A 346 -21.07 8.55 1.67
C GLY A 346 -19.81 8.81 0.86
N VAL A 347 -19.44 7.91 -0.06
CA VAL A 347 -18.33 8.10 -1.00
C VAL A 347 -18.84 8.82 -2.25
N GLY A 348 -18.09 9.82 -2.72
CA GLY A 348 -18.43 10.56 -3.93
C GLY A 348 -18.53 9.66 -5.18
N VAL A 349 -19.56 9.84 -5.99
CA VAL A 349 -19.76 9.07 -7.24
C VAL A 349 -19.02 9.74 -8.40
N GLY A 350 -18.16 8.97 -9.09
CA GLY A 350 -17.39 9.43 -10.24
C GLY A 350 -16.41 10.55 -9.89
N LYS A 351 -15.91 10.57 -8.64
CA LYS A 351 -15.04 11.63 -8.12
C LYS A 351 -13.58 11.22 -8.17
N VAL A 352 -12.71 12.23 -8.21
CA VAL A 352 -11.27 12.07 -8.02
C VAL A 352 -10.87 12.93 -6.84
N LEU A 353 -10.27 12.32 -5.82
CA LEU A 353 -9.70 13.04 -4.69
C LEU A 353 -8.17 13.07 -4.80
N ASP A 354 -7.59 14.19 -4.41
CA ASP A 354 -6.15 14.43 -4.38
C ASP A 354 -5.58 14.43 -2.95
N ALA A 355 -6.36 13.93 -1.99
CA ALA A 355 -5.90 13.66 -0.64
C ALA A 355 -4.69 12.71 -0.67
N VAL A 356 -3.63 13.10 0.02
CA VAL A 356 -2.45 12.27 0.22
C VAL A 356 -2.81 11.17 1.21
N THR A 357 -2.70 9.91 0.78
CA THR A 357 -3.04 8.74 1.57
C THR A 357 -2.03 7.63 1.34
N SER A 358 -1.96 6.66 2.25
CA SER A 358 -1.07 5.52 2.13
C SER A 358 -1.66 4.24 2.68
N HIS A 359 -0.97 3.12 2.52
CA HIS A 359 -1.41 1.83 3.06
C HIS A 359 -1.64 1.82 4.58
N THR A 360 -0.93 2.66 5.35
CA THR A 360 -1.15 2.73 6.81
C THR A 360 -2.51 3.33 7.17
N ASP A 361 -3.18 4.01 6.23
CA ASP A 361 -4.49 4.64 6.42
C ASP A 361 -5.66 3.64 6.23
N LEU A 362 -5.42 2.47 5.63
CA LEU A 362 -6.48 1.53 5.29
C LEU A 362 -7.07 0.83 6.53
N ALA A 363 -6.25 0.29 7.42
CA ALA A 363 -6.73 -0.31 8.67
C ALA A 363 -7.59 0.65 9.53
N PRO A 364 -7.16 1.90 9.85
CA PRO A 364 -8.00 2.83 10.58
C PRO A 364 -9.27 3.22 9.82
N THR A 365 -9.23 3.32 8.49
CA THR A 365 -10.43 3.57 7.67
C THR A 365 -11.47 2.45 7.82
N LEU A 366 -11.02 1.19 7.72
CA LEU A 366 -11.90 0.02 7.79
C LEU A 366 -12.49 -0.18 9.20
N LEU A 367 -11.74 0.13 10.26
CA LEU A 367 -12.29 0.16 11.62
C LEU A 367 -13.29 1.29 11.85
N LYS A 368 -13.03 2.49 11.29
CA LYS A 368 -13.99 3.60 11.34
C LYS A 368 -15.30 3.21 10.66
N ILE A 369 -15.26 2.55 9.51
CA ILE A 369 -16.44 2.02 8.82
C ILE A 369 -17.18 0.99 9.69
N ALA A 370 -16.43 0.11 10.36
CA ALA A 370 -16.98 -0.91 11.26
C ALA A 370 -17.59 -0.34 12.55
N GLY A 371 -17.46 0.97 12.80
CA GLY A 371 -17.87 1.58 14.07
C GLY A 371 -17.03 1.13 15.26
N ALA A 372 -15.83 0.59 15.01
CA ALA A 372 -14.90 0.16 16.04
C ALA A 372 -14.05 1.35 16.53
N GLU A 373 -13.54 1.26 17.77
CA GLU A 373 -12.63 2.26 18.31
C GLU A 373 -11.31 2.27 17.52
N LEU A 374 -10.87 3.47 17.14
CA LEU A 374 -9.56 3.66 16.53
C LEU A 374 -8.48 3.48 17.59
N ARG A 375 -7.40 2.82 17.19
CA ARG A 375 -6.25 2.59 18.05
C ARG A 375 -5.34 3.80 18.03
N ASP A 376 -4.71 4.08 19.16
CA ASP A 376 -3.74 5.18 19.31
C ASP A 376 -2.36 4.84 18.74
N ASP A 377 -2.10 3.55 18.46
CA ASP A 377 -0.85 3.03 17.94
C ASP A 377 -0.80 2.91 16.40
N PHE A 378 -1.78 3.47 15.68
CA PHE A 378 -1.76 3.53 14.21
C PHE A 378 -0.81 4.61 13.70
N ASP A 379 -0.05 4.27 12.65
CA ASP A 379 0.85 5.20 11.96
C ASP A 379 0.14 5.97 10.84
N GLY A 380 -1.12 5.63 10.53
CA GLY A 380 -1.98 6.31 9.56
C GLY A 380 -3.30 6.82 10.16
N LEU A 381 -4.07 7.54 9.36
CA LEU A 381 -5.37 8.12 9.71
C LEU A 381 -6.48 7.61 8.78
N PRO A 382 -7.76 7.65 9.19
CA PRO A 382 -8.85 7.33 8.28
C PRO A 382 -8.85 8.22 7.03
N ILE A 383 -9.00 7.59 5.86
CA ILE A 383 -9.07 8.23 4.55
C ILE A 383 -10.34 9.11 4.45
N PRO A 384 -10.24 10.34 3.93
CA PRO A 384 -11.40 11.18 3.64
C PRO A 384 -12.16 10.66 2.41
N PHE A 385 -13.49 10.59 2.47
CA PHE A 385 -14.37 10.19 1.36
C PHE A 385 -14.92 11.36 0.56
N THR A 386 -14.73 12.58 1.06
CA THR A 386 -15.21 13.83 0.46
C THR A 386 -14.14 14.93 0.52
N GLU A 387 -14.24 15.95 -0.33
CA GLU A 387 -13.29 17.07 -0.34
C GLU A 387 -13.40 17.94 0.93
N GLU A 388 -14.57 17.95 1.57
CA GLU A 388 -14.81 18.69 2.81
C GLU A 388 -14.09 18.05 4.02
N GLU A 389 -13.83 16.74 3.96
CA GLU A 389 -13.00 16.05 4.94
C GLU A 389 -11.53 16.40 4.70
N LYS A 390 -11.00 17.33 5.50
CA LYS A 390 -9.59 17.72 5.40
C LYS A 390 -8.67 16.52 5.65
N SER A 391 -7.90 16.11 4.65
CA SER A 391 -6.68 15.34 4.89
C SER A 391 -5.71 16.21 5.69
N LYS A 392 -5.11 15.63 6.72
CA LYS A 392 -4.15 16.34 7.59
C LYS A 392 -2.70 16.14 7.17
N THR A 393 -2.43 15.17 6.31
CA THR A 393 -1.07 14.75 5.96
C THR A 393 -0.70 15.25 4.59
N GLU A 394 0.45 15.92 4.50
CA GLU A 394 1.07 16.28 3.21
C GLU A 394 2.12 15.25 2.79
N HIS A 395 2.44 14.29 3.65
CA HIS A 395 3.60 13.41 3.49
C HIS A 395 3.21 11.94 3.44
N VAL A 396 4.08 11.16 2.80
CA VAL A 396 4.13 9.70 2.92
C VAL A 396 5.59 9.32 3.16
N ASN A 397 5.82 8.53 4.22
CA ASN A 397 7.11 7.89 4.42
C ASN A 397 7.21 6.65 3.52
N VAL A 398 8.31 6.56 2.78
CA VAL A 398 8.60 5.42 1.90
C VAL A 398 9.92 4.81 2.36
N GLU A 399 9.97 3.49 2.48
CA GLU A 399 11.14 2.81 3.00
C GLU A 399 11.33 1.45 2.34
N TYR A 400 12.58 1.01 2.24
CA TYR A 400 12.90 -0.29 1.70
C TYR A 400 14.24 -0.79 2.23
N TRP A 401 14.34 -2.11 2.45
CA TRP A 401 15.57 -2.80 2.78
C TRP A 401 15.78 -4.00 1.87
N GLY A 402 17.04 -4.28 1.55
CA GLY A 402 17.42 -5.50 0.88
C GLY A 402 17.75 -5.32 -0.59
N ARG A 403 17.22 -6.23 -1.42
CA ARG A 403 17.75 -6.51 -2.76
C ARG A 403 16.79 -6.06 -3.83
N GLY A 404 17.29 -5.28 -4.78
CA GLY A 404 16.61 -5.09 -6.06
C GLY A 404 16.72 -6.37 -6.88
N ILE A 405 15.59 -6.95 -7.27
CA ILE A 405 15.53 -8.15 -8.11
C ILE A 405 14.70 -7.82 -9.35
N PRO A 406 15.34 -7.69 -10.53
CA PRO A 406 14.61 -7.57 -11.78
C PRO A 406 13.88 -8.87 -12.10
N GLU A 407 12.68 -8.72 -12.61
CA GLU A 407 11.78 -9.77 -13.06
C GLU A 407 11.84 -9.94 -14.59
N GLY A 408 11.29 -11.06 -15.06
CA GLY A 408 11.32 -11.45 -16.46
C GLY A 408 12.66 -12.05 -16.92
N LYS A 409 12.62 -12.64 -18.12
CA LYS A 409 13.72 -13.41 -18.73
C LYS A 409 15.04 -12.63 -18.82
N TYR A 410 14.97 -11.35 -19.19
CA TYR A 410 16.15 -10.51 -19.38
C TYR A 410 16.63 -9.83 -18.09
N GLY A 411 15.90 -9.97 -16.98
CA GLY A 411 16.36 -9.49 -15.67
C GLY A 411 17.60 -10.24 -15.17
N SER A 412 17.86 -11.46 -15.65
CA SER A 412 19.04 -12.26 -15.29
C SER A 412 20.21 -12.02 -16.25
N GLU A 413 21.37 -11.60 -15.74
CA GLU A 413 22.60 -11.60 -16.53
C GLU A 413 22.99 -13.05 -16.89
N GLY A 414 22.98 -13.40 -18.18
CA GLY A 414 23.49 -14.69 -18.65
C GLY A 414 22.51 -15.88 -18.60
N GLY A 415 21.22 -15.66 -18.34
CA GLY A 415 20.16 -16.67 -18.54
C GLY A 415 20.06 -17.77 -17.47
N GLY A 416 20.64 -17.56 -16.28
CA GLY A 416 20.46 -18.45 -15.13
C GLY A 416 20.48 -17.68 -13.80
N GLY A 417 19.43 -17.86 -12.98
CA GLY A 417 19.29 -17.23 -11.65
C GLY A 417 18.77 -15.79 -11.68
N PHE A 418 18.81 -15.12 -10.54
CA PHE A 418 18.42 -13.71 -10.39
C PHE A 418 19.66 -12.81 -10.48
N THR A 419 19.59 -11.71 -11.24
CA THR A 419 20.47 -10.57 -10.97
C THR A 419 20.07 -9.97 -9.63
N ILE A 420 21.04 -9.63 -8.78
CA ILE A 420 20.76 -9.11 -7.43
C ILE A 420 21.49 -7.78 -7.26
N TYR A 421 20.73 -6.71 -7.05
CA TYR A 421 21.25 -5.41 -6.66
C TYR A 421 21.23 -5.29 -5.13
N ALA A 422 22.36 -5.59 -4.48
CA ALA A 422 22.45 -5.71 -3.02
C ALA A 422 22.35 -4.38 -2.26
N ASN A 423 22.60 -3.25 -2.91
CA ASN A 423 22.61 -1.93 -2.27
C ASN A 423 21.27 -1.19 -2.47
N ASN A 424 20.13 -1.88 -2.43
CA ASN A 424 18.83 -1.28 -2.76
C ASN A 424 18.10 -0.68 -1.54
N THR A 425 18.73 -0.62 -0.37
CA THR A 425 18.13 -0.04 0.84
C THR A 425 18.06 1.50 0.76
N TYR A 426 16.91 2.08 1.10
CA TYR A 426 16.72 3.54 1.16
C TYR A 426 15.62 3.95 2.14
N LYS A 427 15.67 5.23 2.54
CA LYS A 427 14.57 5.96 3.17
C LYS A 427 14.17 7.10 2.25
N ALA A 428 12.88 7.31 2.10
CA ALA A 428 12.33 8.29 1.18
C ALA A 428 11.07 8.97 1.74
N LEU A 429 10.74 10.09 1.13
CA LEU A 429 9.66 10.99 1.50
C LEU A 429 8.97 11.46 0.22
N ARG A 430 7.67 11.19 0.11
CA ARG A 430 6.78 11.94 -0.80
C ARG A 430 6.13 13.06 -0.02
N LEU A 431 6.19 14.28 -0.54
CA LEU A 431 5.69 15.48 0.13
C LEU A 431 4.90 16.33 -0.86
N ILE A 432 3.63 16.55 -0.59
CA ILE A 432 2.66 17.11 -1.55
C ILE A 432 1.78 18.13 -0.84
N GLY A 433 1.79 19.35 -1.34
CA GLY A 433 0.88 20.42 -0.93
C GLY A 433 0.51 21.30 -2.12
N ASP A 434 -0.15 22.42 -1.86
CA ASP A 434 -0.70 23.28 -2.91
C ASP A 434 0.36 23.85 -3.87
N THR A 435 1.58 24.08 -3.37
CA THR A 435 2.66 24.74 -4.12
C THR A 435 3.90 23.88 -4.34
N TYR A 436 3.88 22.60 -3.96
CA TYR A 436 5.01 21.67 -4.08
C TYR A 436 4.55 20.23 -4.19
N ASN A 437 5.31 19.43 -4.92
CA ASN A 437 5.11 17.98 -5.05
C ASN A 437 6.50 17.36 -5.22
N LEU A 438 7.05 16.80 -4.15
CA LEU A 438 8.44 16.42 -4.05
C LEU A 438 8.61 14.94 -3.73
N TYR A 439 9.60 14.31 -4.34
CA TYR A 439 10.17 13.05 -3.87
C TYR A 439 11.60 13.31 -3.40
N TYR A 440 11.93 12.86 -2.20
CA TYR A 440 13.27 12.93 -1.64
C TYR A 440 13.70 11.57 -1.09
N SER A 441 14.91 11.12 -1.39
CA SER A 441 15.44 9.84 -0.89
C SER A 441 16.89 9.94 -0.44
N VAL A 442 17.27 9.09 0.51
CA VAL A 442 18.64 8.79 0.91
C VAL A 442 18.85 7.28 0.83
N TRP A 443 19.79 6.87 -0.01
CA TRP A 443 20.18 5.49 -0.20
C TRP A 443 21.16 5.04 0.87
N CYS A 444 21.30 3.72 1.06
CA CYS A 444 22.30 3.16 1.97
C CYS A 444 23.76 3.41 1.53
N THR A 445 23.97 3.86 0.28
CA THR A 445 25.24 4.38 -0.21
C THR A 445 25.49 5.84 0.17
N ASN A 446 24.55 6.47 0.88
CA ASN A 446 24.48 7.91 1.19
C ASN A 446 24.33 8.82 -0.04
N GLU A 447 24.06 8.25 -1.21
CA GLU A 447 23.57 9.02 -2.36
C GLU A 447 22.15 9.51 -2.07
N THR A 448 21.81 10.66 -2.62
CA THR A 448 20.51 11.32 -2.37
C THR A 448 19.85 11.68 -3.68
N GLU A 449 18.52 11.62 -3.69
CA GLU A 449 17.72 12.07 -4.84
C GLU A 449 16.68 13.10 -4.40
N LEU A 450 16.46 14.11 -5.22
CA LEU A 450 15.35 15.07 -5.09
C LEU A 450 14.73 15.32 -6.46
N TYR A 451 13.42 15.11 -6.58
CA TYR A 451 12.66 15.42 -7.78
C TYR A 451 11.49 16.35 -7.45
N ASP A 452 11.30 17.40 -8.26
CA ASP A 452 10.05 18.17 -8.29
C ASP A 452 9.09 17.47 -9.27
N MET A 453 8.20 16.66 -8.71
CA MET A 453 7.24 15.84 -9.45
C MET A 453 6.21 16.67 -10.22
N THR A 454 6.12 17.98 -9.98
CA THR A 454 5.28 18.89 -10.79
C THR A 454 5.92 19.18 -12.14
N ARG A 455 7.25 19.37 -12.16
CA ARG A 455 8.01 19.74 -13.37
C ARG A 455 8.69 18.54 -14.03
N ASP A 456 8.99 17.52 -13.24
CA ASP A 456 9.71 16.31 -13.63
C ASP A 456 8.97 15.06 -13.12
N PRO A 457 7.74 14.80 -13.59
CA PRO A 457 6.96 13.63 -13.18
C PRO A 457 7.62 12.29 -13.55
N ASP A 458 8.53 12.30 -14.53
CA ASP A 458 9.31 11.14 -14.98
C ASP A 458 10.62 10.95 -14.17
N GLN A 459 10.89 11.80 -13.16
CA GLN A 459 12.05 11.69 -12.25
C GLN A 459 13.42 11.62 -12.95
N MET A 460 13.62 12.43 -13.98
CA MET A 460 14.81 12.42 -14.81
C MET A 460 15.94 13.34 -14.33
N HIS A 461 15.62 14.36 -13.52
CA HIS A 461 16.53 15.43 -13.12
C HIS A 461 16.68 15.48 -11.61
N ASN A 462 17.71 14.79 -11.09
CA ASN A 462 18.00 14.76 -9.67
C ASN A 462 18.58 16.11 -9.18
N LEU A 463 17.75 16.87 -8.47
CA LEU A 463 18.08 18.20 -7.92
C LEU A 463 19.00 18.15 -6.68
N ALA A 464 19.28 16.97 -6.12
CA ALA A 464 20.12 16.81 -4.94
C ALA A 464 21.63 16.79 -5.24
N VAL A 465 22.04 16.78 -6.52
CA VAL A 465 23.45 16.75 -6.90
C VAL A 465 24.10 18.15 -6.85
N PRO A 466 25.40 18.27 -6.47
CA PRO A 466 26.06 19.56 -6.27
C PRO A 466 25.98 20.50 -7.48
N GLU A 467 26.07 19.97 -8.71
CA GLU A 467 25.98 20.75 -9.94
C GLU A 467 24.60 21.42 -10.12
N GLN A 468 23.54 20.83 -9.55
CA GLN A 468 22.16 21.31 -9.65
C GLN A 468 21.70 22.16 -8.46
N LEU A 469 22.54 22.33 -7.43
CA LEU A 469 22.34 23.29 -6.33
C LEU A 469 22.50 24.76 -6.77
N SER A 470 22.30 25.06 -8.07
CA SER A 470 22.34 26.40 -8.64
C SER A 470 21.31 27.34 -7.96
N SER A 471 21.65 28.63 -7.87
CA SER A 471 20.81 29.63 -7.19
C SER A 471 19.51 30.00 -7.93
N GLU A 472 19.27 29.47 -9.13
CA GLU A 472 18.12 29.83 -9.95
C GLU A 472 16.88 28.95 -9.68
N TYR A 473 17.07 27.67 -9.36
CA TYR A 473 15.95 26.77 -9.09
C TYR A 473 15.39 27.00 -7.69
N LYS A 474 14.09 27.29 -7.60
CA LYS A 474 13.40 27.55 -6.34
C LYS A 474 12.14 26.71 -6.20
N ILE A 475 11.95 26.18 -5.00
CA ILE A 475 10.72 25.51 -4.57
C ILE A 475 10.09 26.37 -3.49
N SER A 476 8.82 26.75 -3.65
CA SER A 476 8.12 27.68 -2.76
C SER A 476 8.93 28.95 -2.45
N GLY A 477 9.64 29.48 -3.45
CA GLY A 477 10.46 30.69 -3.35
C GLY A 477 11.81 30.53 -2.62
N ARG A 478 12.17 29.34 -2.15
CA ARG A 478 13.44 29.03 -1.47
C ARG A 478 14.39 28.25 -2.36
N ASN A 479 15.69 28.43 -2.14
CA ASN A 479 16.72 27.68 -2.87
C ASN A 479 16.70 26.20 -2.46
N ILE A 480 17.15 25.32 -3.35
CA ILE A 480 17.14 23.86 -3.11
C ILE A 480 17.84 23.46 -1.81
N ARG A 481 18.98 24.08 -1.48
CA ARG A 481 19.70 23.80 -0.23
C ARG A 481 18.84 24.00 1.02
N ASP A 482 18.07 25.09 1.06
CA ASP A 482 17.21 25.39 2.21
C ASP A 482 16.09 24.36 2.34
N VAL A 483 15.54 23.94 1.20
CA VAL A 483 14.47 22.95 1.10
C VAL A 483 14.98 21.59 1.55
N VAL A 484 16.12 21.13 1.04
CA VAL A 484 16.75 19.86 1.42
C VAL A 484 16.99 19.79 2.94
N ALA A 485 17.42 20.88 3.59
CA ALA A 485 17.59 20.88 5.05
C ALA A 485 16.28 20.61 5.82
N ARG A 486 15.12 21.01 5.28
CA ARG A 486 13.80 20.68 5.89
C ARG A 486 13.40 19.24 5.60
N LEU A 487 13.67 18.76 4.38
CA LEU A 487 13.37 17.38 3.98
C LEU A 487 14.22 16.39 4.80
N ASP A 488 15.50 16.69 5.02
CA ASP A 488 16.40 15.96 5.93
C ASP A 488 15.79 15.84 7.33
N ALA A 489 15.37 16.97 7.91
CA ALA A 489 14.79 17.01 9.25
C ALA A 489 13.46 16.26 9.36
N LEU A 490 12.60 16.40 8.35
CA LEU A 490 11.32 15.71 8.31
C LEU A 490 11.51 14.20 8.15
N MET A 491 12.42 13.78 7.27
CA MET A 491 12.76 12.37 7.08
C MET A 491 13.42 11.76 8.32
N MET A 492 14.19 12.55 9.08
CA MET A 492 14.72 12.12 10.38
C MET A 492 13.64 11.82 11.42
N VAL A 493 12.49 12.50 11.37
CA VAL A 493 11.32 12.11 12.17
C VAL A 493 10.70 10.84 11.62
N LEU A 494 10.43 10.82 10.31
CA LEU A 494 9.63 9.77 9.67
C LEU A 494 10.33 8.42 9.56
N LYS A 495 11.66 8.37 9.56
CA LYS A 495 12.41 7.10 9.45
C LYS A 495 12.18 6.14 10.62
N SER A 496 11.73 6.67 11.76
CA SER A 496 11.59 5.98 13.05
C SER A 496 10.32 6.42 13.82
N CYS A 497 9.37 7.04 13.12
CA CYS A 497 8.14 7.56 13.71
C CYS A 497 7.29 6.42 14.28
N LYS A 498 6.44 6.74 15.25
CA LYS A 498 5.40 5.84 15.78
C LYS A 498 4.14 6.63 16.05
N ALA A 499 2.99 6.03 15.75
CA ALA A 499 1.69 6.59 16.08
C ALA A 499 1.54 8.03 15.54
N SER A 500 1.13 8.97 16.38
CA SER A 500 0.93 10.37 16.01
C SER A 500 2.17 11.08 15.48
N SER A 501 3.38 10.59 15.75
CA SER A 501 4.60 11.18 15.15
C SER A 501 4.75 10.82 13.66
N CYS A 502 4.08 9.76 13.19
CA CYS A 502 3.98 9.45 11.77
C CYS A 502 2.92 10.32 11.08
N THR A 503 1.87 10.74 11.79
CA THR A 503 0.78 11.56 11.21
C THR A 503 1.02 13.07 11.34
N ASP A 504 1.73 13.49 12.40
CA ASP A 504 2.01 14.89 12.71
C ASP A 504 3.54 15.14 12.89
N PRO A 505 4.39 14.82 11.90
CA PRO A 505 5.84 14.86 12.07
C PRO A 505 6.39 16.27 12.33
N TRP A 506 5.75 17.32 11.82
CA TRP A 506 6.13 18.70 12.14
C TRP A 506 5.98 19.05 13.60
N LYS A 507 4.99 18.48 14.29
CA LYS A 507 4.78 18.71 15.73
C LYS A 507 5.89 18.09 16.58
N VAL A 508 6.60 17.09 16.06
CA VAL A 508 7.82 16.55 16.69
C VAL A 508 8.95 17.58 16.65
N LEU A 509 9.16 18.23 15.50
CA LEU A 509 10.18 19.26 15.33
C LEU A 509 9.80 20.59 15.99
N HIS A 510 8.51 20.92 15.99
CA HIS A 510 7.95 22.19 16.49
C HIS A 510 6.74 21.94 17.41
N PRO A 511 6.98 21.57 18.70
CA PRO A 511 5.90 21.19 19.62
C PRO A 511 4.89 22.30 19.94
N GLN A 512 5.25 23.57 19.67
CA GLN A 512 4.36 24.72 19.85
C GLN A 512 3.33 24.86 18.72
N GLY A 513 3.48 24.11 17.63
CA GLY A 513 2.52 24.08 16.52
C GLY A 513 2.60 25.29 15.57
N ASP A 514 3.71 26.05 15.58
CA ASP A 514 3.94 27.18 14.66
C ASP A 514 4.38 26.75 13.26
N VAL A 515 4.67 25.46 13.08
CA VAL A 515 5.00 24.82 11.80
C VAL A 515 4.12 23.57 11.66
N SER A 516 3.39 23.49 10.55
CA SER A 516 2.47 22.39 10.25
C SER A 516 2.63 21.83 8.83
N ASP A 517 3.46 22.47 8.01
CA ASP A 517 3.67 22.14 6.61
C ASP A 517 5.05 22.63 6.11
N LEU A 518 5.44 22.24 4.91
CA LEU A 518 6.69 22.73 4.31
C LEU A 518 6.76 24.27 4.18
N PRO A 519 5.73 24.99 3.68
CA PRO A 519 5.79 26.45 3.57
C PRO A 519 6.08 27.17 4.90
N SER A 520 5.45 26.75 6.00
CA SER A 520 5.73 27.30 7.34
C SER A 520 7.15 26.94 7.83
N ALA A 521 7.64 25.74 7.52
CA ALA A 521 9.02 25.31 7.81
C ALA A 521 10.09 26.09 7.03
N LEU A 522 9.74 26.62 5.85
CA LEU A 522 10.64 27.37 4.95
C LEU A 522 10.87 28.84 5.36
N SER A 523 10.34 29.28 6.50
CA SER A 523 10.67 30.59 7.09
C SER A 523 12.17 30.72 7.37
N SER A 524 12.78 31.84 6.98
CA SER A 524 14.23 32.09 7.16
C SER A 524 14.67 32.15 8.62
N ARG A 525 13.76 32.46 9.55
CA ARG A 525 14.05 32.41 10.99
C ARG A 525 14.45 31.01 11.47
N LEU A 526 14.08 29.97 10.71
CA LEU A 526 14.33 28.57 11.04
C LEU A 526 15.57 28.00 10.32
N ASP A 527 16.24 28.78 9.44
CA ASP A 527 17.34 28.27 8.61
C ASP A 527 18.44 27.62 9.43
N ASN A 528 18.95 28.32 10.45
CA ASN A 528 20.00 27.80 11.33
C ASN A 528 19.57 26.56 12.12
N PHE A 529 18.27 26.42 12.45
CA PHE A 529 17.78 25.21 13.12
C PHE A 529 17.81 24.00 12.20
N TYR A 530 17.31 24.14 10.97
CA TYR A 530 17.29 23.05 10.00
C TYR A 530 18.67 22.69 9.47
N GLU A 531 19.56 23.67 9.26
CA GLU A 531 20.94 23.41 8.83
C GLU A 531 21.75 22.60 9.86
N GLN A 532 21.39 22.68 11.15
CA GLN A 532 22.07 21.95 12.21
C GLN A 532 21.51 20.54 12.43
N GLN A 533 20.40 20.17 11.80
CA GLN A 533 19.77 18.87 12.03
C GLN A 533 20.73 17.72 11.70
N PRO A 534 20.72 16.63 12.50
CA PRO A 534 21.30 15.38 12.05
C PRO A 534 20.64 14.95 10.74
N LYS A 535 21.38 14.22 9.91
CA LYS A 535 20.89 13.75 8.61
C LYS A 535 20.74 12.24 8.63
N VAL A 536 19.79 11.74 7.84
CA VAL A 536 19.72 10.31 7.55
C VAL A 536 21.01 9.91 6.85
N SER A 537 21.64 8.85 7.35
CA SER A 537 22.84 8.28 6.76
C SER A 537 22.91 6.82 7.13
N PHE A 538 23.63 6.04 6.34
CA PHE A 538 23.82 4.61 6.57
C PHE A 538 25.30 4.28 6.67
N SER A 539 25.64 3.41 7.61
CA SER A 539 26.97 2.80 7.68
C SER A 539 27.06 1.54 6.82
N LYS A 540 25.92 0.89 6.53
CA LYS A 540 25.83 -0.34 5.73
C LYS A 540 24.47 -0.50 5.06
N CYS A 541 24.46 -1.13 3.89
CA CYS A 541 23.25 -1.63 3.23
C CYS A 541 22.85 -2.97 3.86
N GLU A 542 21.80 -2.97 4.69
CA GLU A 542 21.31 -4.19 5.35
C GLU A 542 20.14 -4.82 4.58
N LEU A 543 19.98 -6.13 4.76
CA LEU A 543 18.89 -6.93 4.17
C LEU A 543 17.53 -6.78 4.89
N GLY A 544 17.52 -6.09 6.02
CA GLY A 544 16.32 -5.77 6.78
C GLY A 544 16.56 -4.57 7.70
N PHE A 545 15.56 -4.21 8.49
CA PHE A 545 15.67 -3.07 9.40
C PHE A 545 16.58 -3.38 10.60
N ILE A 546 17.77 -2.78 10.60
CA ILE A 546 18.81 -2.89 11.62
C ILE A 546 19.24 -1.48 12.01
N VAL A 547 18.82 -1.04 13.21
CA VAL A 547 18.93 0.36 13.65
C VAL A 547 20.38 0.83 13.70
N GLU A 548 21.30 -0.06 14.08
CA GLU A 548 22.74 0.23 14.20
C GLU A 548 23.38 0.63 12.86
N SER A 549 22.76 0.22 11.75
CA SER A 549 23.25 0.53 10.40
C SER A 549 22.66 1.81 9.81
N GLU A 550 21.65 2.41 10.45
CA GLU A 550 20.90 3.57 9.93
C GLU A 550 21.34 4.92 10.53
N GLY A 551 22.52 5.01 11.13
CA GLY A 551 23.06 6.28 11.61
C GLY A 551 22.16 6.97 12.65
N PRO A 552 22.10 8.32 12.68
CA PRO A 552 21.26 9.06 13.63
C PRO A 552 19.79 8.66 13.58
N GLN A 553 19.13 8.60 14.74
CA GLN A 553 17.71 8.20 14.88
C GLN A 553 16.80 9.30 15.45
N ILE A 554 17.38 10.36 16.00
CA ILE A 554 16.67 11.37 16.77
C ILE A 554 16.94 12.74 16.15
N PRO A 555 15.90 13.50 15.75
CA PRO A 555 16.05 14.87 15.29
C PRO A 555 16.21 15.85 16.46
N PHE A 556 16.66 17.07 16.17
CA PHE A 556 16.60 18.15 17.16
C PHE A 556 15.21 18.78 17.20
N VAL A 557 14.79 19.22 18.37
CA VAL A 557 13.48 19.87 18.62
C VAL A 557 13.68 21.38 18.76
N PHE A 558 12.90 22.17 18.01
CA PHE A 558 13.01 23.62 18.02
C PHE A 558 12.70 24.19 19.42
N GLY A 559 13.53 25.14 19.87
CA GLY A 559 13.39 25.76 21.19
C GLY A 559 13.90 24.92 22.37
N GLN A 560 14.34 23.68 22.15
CA GLN A 560 15.05 22.88 23.14
C GLN A 560 16.52 22.77 22.72
N GLY A 561 17.47 23.06 23.64
CA GLY A 561 18.90 22.98 23.32
C GLY A 561 19.31 21.56 22.87
N ALA A 562 20.38 21.44 22.09
CA ALA A 562 20.86 20.20 21.47
C ALA A 562 21.19 19.01 22.43
N ASN A 563 21.03 19.19 23.74
CA ASN A 563 21.39 18.23 24.79
C ASN A 563 20.21 17.51 25.46
N HIS A 564 18.99 17.60 24.93
CA HIS A 564 17.83 16.88 25.47
C HIS A 564 17.23 15.88 24.47
N GLY A 565 18.07 15.01 23.90
CA GLY A 565 17.65 13.86 23.08
C GLY A 565 17.09 12.68 23.90
N GLY A 566 16.35 12.94 24.98
CA GLY A 566 15.79 11.91 25.85
C GLY A 566 14.28 12.04 25.95
N PHE A 567 13.54 11.42 25.03
CA PHE A 567 12.13 11.10 25.28
C PHE A 567 12.04 9.78 26.07
N PRO A 568 11.05 9.62 26.97
CA PRO A 568 10.94 8.48 27.86
C PRO A 568 10.29 7.30 27.14
N TRP A 569 11.01 6.66 26.23
CA TRP A 569 10.70 5.29 25.84
C TRP A 569 11.67 4.40 26.60
N GLN A 570 11.27 3.99 27.81
CA GLN A 570 11.91 2.85 28.45
C GLN A 570 11.81 1.67 27.48
N GLU A 571 12.96 1.14 27.09
CA GLU A 571 13.07 -0.21 26.57
C GLU A 571 12.33 -1.15 27.53
N SER A 572 11.16 -1.64 27.12
CA SER A 572 10.75 -2.94 27.58
C SER A 572 11.73 -3.92 26.95
N SER A 573 12.72 -4.34 27.73
CA SER A 573 13.55 -5.51 27.45
C SER A 573 12.62 -6.70 27.24
N GLU A 574 12.21 -6.97 25.99
CA GLU A 574 11.52 -8.20 25.65
C GLU A 574 12.56 -9.30 25.42
N ASN A 575 12.45 -10.28 26.30
CA ASN A 575 13.22 -11.50 26.44
C ASN A 575 13.77 -12.05 25.12
N GLN A 576 15.09 -12.21 25.12
CA GLN A 576 15.73 -13.31 24.41
C GLN A 576 15.03 -14.62 24.79
N ASN A 577 14.39 -15.23 23.81
CA ASN A 577 14.32 -16.66 23.57
C ASN A 577 14.18 -17.58 24.82
N PRO A 578 12.95 -18.05 25.12
CA PRO A 578 12.79 -19.34 25.77
C PRO A 578 11.97 -20.21 24.82
N LEU A 579 12.64 -20.94 23.93
CA LEU A 579 12.30 -22.32 23.57
C LEU A 579 13.37 -22.81 22.57
N GLY A 580 14.35 -23.55 23.12
CA GLY A 580 15.40 -24.18 22.34
C GLY A 580 14.84 -25.24 21.40
N TYR A 581 14.67 -24.87 20.14
CA TYR A 581 14.67 -25.82 19.03
C TYR A 581 16.00 -25.67 18.28
N ARG A 582 16.82 -26.73 18.30
CA ARG A 582 17.95 -26.86 17.39
C ARG A 582 17.41 -26.89 15.96
N GLN A 583 17.68 -25.85 15.18
CA GLN A 583 17.42 -25.82 13.74
C GLN A 583 18.61 -26.42 12.99
N ASP A 584 18.36 -27.50 12.27
CA ASP A 584 19.23 -28.03 11.23
C ASP A 584 18.97 -27.22 9.94
N TRP A 585 19.99 -26.52 9.45
CA TRP A 585 19.92 -25.54 8.37
C TRP A 585 20.30 -26.13 6.99
N SER A 586 20.21 -27.43 6.80
CA SER A 586 20.74 -28.12 5.61
C SER A 586 19.76 -28.36 4.45
N ILE A 587 18.59 -27.70 4.42
CA ILE A 587 17.55 -27.97 3.38
C ILE A 587 17.16 -26.75 2.53
N TRP A 588 17.90 -25.64 2.61
CA TRP A 588 17.60 -24.42 1.82
C TRP A 588 18.84 -23.81 1.16
N THR A 589 19.64 -24.65 0.49
CA THR A 589 20.63 -24.23 -0.52
C THR A 589 20.26 -24.76 -1.89
#